data_AF-A0A0U5GXL2-F1
#
_entry.id   AF-A0A0U5GXL2-F1
#
_cell.length_a   1.000
_cell.length_b   1.000
_cell.length_c   1.000
_cell.angle_alpha   90.00
_cell.angle_beta   90.00
_cell.angle_gamma   90.00
#
_symmetry.space_group_name_H-M   'P 1'
#
loop_
_entity.id
_entity.type
_entity.pdbx_description
1 polymer ?
#
loop_
_entity_poly.entity_id
_entity_poly.type
_entity_poly.pdbx_seq_one_letter_code
_entity_poly.pdbx_strand_id
1 'polypeptide(L)'
;MVSALTDALAWIVVAAFATSAVLQVDYRQYSRYTAVAAWTLFAVFWGLLAPYYFFEHLSIIEGALSAVAVPACLYTAYLVGTGKRQLETLTRSIAIMGLLFLPFETIEPARRFAIETVAQQAEWLMAQFGYYPPVVEGEHGYMAKFVFTGEHVVTGESWKFPTTVLMACTGIGSMSIVGGLALAVKAPWKRRAQALAIALPVIYGLNVIRVAFIAVAHGEQWFRNPTMQDIVFAVFPSDDPNMVSYLFADRMLAQSASVVALVVLTFVLLRIVPELGGVVEDVAYIATGNEYDITEQFAE
;
A
#
# COMPACT_ATOMS: atom_id res chain seq x y z
N MET A 1 -9.37 -15.14 -2.14
CA MET A 1 -9.14 -15.42 -0.69
C MET A 1 -7.64 -15.65 -0.54
N VAL A 2 -6.92 -14.82 0.23
CA VAL A 2 -5.51 -15.13 0.56
C VAL A 2 -5.52 -16.41 1.39
N SER A 3 -4.96 -17.47 0.83
CA SER A 3 -4.92 -18.79 1.46
C SER A 3 -3.84 -18.84 2.55
N ALA A 4 -3.97 -19.79 3.49
CA ALA A 4 -2.89 -20.08 4.44
C ALA A 4 -1.54 -20.37 3.75
N LEU A 5 -1.58 -20.87 2.50
CA LEU A 5 -0.39 -21.08 1.68
C LEU A 5 0.28 -19.76 1.28
N THR A 6 -0.49 -18.76 0.84
CA THR A 6 0.04 -17.44 0.47
C THR A 6 0.53 -16.66 1.68
N ASP A 7 -0.11 -16.80 2.84
CA ASP A 7 0.38 -16.21 4.10
C ASP A 7 1.71 -16.86 4.54
N ALA A 8 1.78 -18.19 4.51
CA ALA A 8 3.01 -18.91 4.83
C ALA A 8 4.14 -18.54 3.86
N LEU A 9 3.85 -18.45 2.57
CA LEU A 9 4.80 -18.01 1.55
C LEU A 9 5.28 -16.58 1.81
N ALA A 10 4.39 -15.66 2.19
CA ALA A 10 4.76 -14.28 2.53
C ALA A 10 5.77 -14.25 3.69
N TRP A 11 5.53 -15.03 4.75
CA TRP A 11 6.48 -15.15 5.87
C TRP A 11 7.81 -15.77 5.44
N ILE A 12 7.81 -16.79 4.57
CA ILE A 12 9.04 -17.39 4.03
C ILE A 12 9.84 -16.37 3.22
N VAL A 13 9.17 -15.60 2.36
CA VAL A 13 9.80 -14.53 1.58
C VAL A 13 10.44 -13.49 2.49
N VAL A 14 9.70 -13.00 3.50
CA VAL A 14 10.22 -12.02 4.47
C VAL A 14 11.37 -12.60 5.29
N ALA A 15 11.29 -13.86 5.71
CA ALA A 15 12.39 -14.54 6.40
C ALA A 15 13.64 -14.66 5.52
N ALA A 16 13.49 -14.93 4.22
CA ALA A 16 14.61 -14.96 3.28
C ALA A 16 15.26 -13.59 3.11
N PHE A 17 14.47 -12.52 2.97
CA PHE A 17 14.96 -11.14 2.94
C PHE A 17 15.65 -10.74 4.25
N ALA A 18 15.06 -11.07 5.40
CA ALA A 18 15.63 -10.80 6.72
C ALA A 18 16.95 -11.55 6.93
N THR A 19 17.02 -12.82 6.51
CA THR A 19 18.25 -13.61 6.54
C THR A 19 19.34 -12.96 5.70
N SER A 20 19.01 -12.53 4.48
CA SER A 20 19.96 -11.79 3.65
C SER A 20 20.45 -10.54 4.34
N ALA A 21 19.53 -9.74 4.92
CA ALA A 21 19.86 -8.50 5.62
C ALA A 21 20.78 -8.69 6.83
N VAL A 22 20.59 -9.75 7.62
CA VAL A 22 21.46 -10.09 8.77
C VAL A 22 22.85 -10.50 8.29
N LEU A 23 22.93 -11.31 7.23
CA LEU A 23 24.21 -11.78 6.69
C LEU A 23 25.04 -10.70 5.97
N GLN A 24 24.47 -9.51 5.70
CA GLN A 24 25.16 -8.42 4.99
C GLN A 24 26.45 -7.96 5.70
N VAL A 25 26.50 -8.03 7.03
CA VAL A 25 27.61 -7.47 7.82
C VAL A 25 28.83 -8.38 7.78
N ASP A 26 28.64 -9.67 8.09
CA ASP A 26 29.76 -10.60 8.33
C ASP A 26 29.97 -11.62 7.20
N TYR A 27 28.94 -11.84 6.36
CA TYR A 27 28.89 -12.98 5.43
C TYR A 27 28.40 -12.58 4.03
N ARG A 28 29.08 -11.63 3.41
CA ARG A 28 28.65 -10.99 2.14
C ARG A 28 28.31 -11.96 1.01
N GLN A 29 29.09 -13.03 0.84
CA GLN A 29 28.82 -14.03 -0.19
C GLN A 29 27.50 -14.79 0.06
N TYR A 30 27.23 -15.17 1.31
CA TYR A 30 25.98 -15.84 1.71
C TYR A 30 24.79 -14.89 1.68
N SER A 31 24.98 -13.62 2.06
CA SER A 31 23.96 -12.57 1.92
C SER A 31 23.50 -12.43 0.47
N ARG A 32 24.43 -12.51 -0.49
CA ARG A 32 24.11 -12.46 -1.92
C ARG A 32 23.26 -13.65 -2.36
N TYR A 33 23.63 -14.89 -2.00
CA TYR A 33 22.84 -16.06 -2.38
C TYR A 33 21.44 -16.04 -1.77
N THR A 34 21.33 -15.64 -0.50
CA THR A 34 20.04 -15.50 0.17
C THR A 34 19.21 -14.36 -0.40
N ALA A 35 19.82 -13.25 -0.85
CA ALA A 35 19.12 -12.17 -1.56
C ALA A 35 18.55 -12.67 -2.89
N VAL A 36 19.34 -13.39 -3.70
CA VAL A 36 18.88 -13.96 -4.98
C VAL A 36 17.67 -14.87 -4.72
N ALA A 37 17.77 -15.78 -3.75
CA ALA A 37 16.67 -16.65 -3.38
C ALA A 37 15.42 -15.85 -2.93
N ALA A 38 15.60 -14.83 -2.08
CA ALA A 38 14.50 -13.98 -1.61
C ALA A 38 13.79 -13.27 -2.77
N TRP A 39 14.54 -12.65 -3.68
CA TRP A 39 13.98 -11.98 -4.86
C TRP A 39 13.28 -12.96 -5.82
N THR A 40 13.83 -14.15 -6.05
CA THR A 40 13.16 -15.18 -6.85
C THR A 40 11.86 -15.67 -6.19
N LEU A 41 11.87 -15.92 -4.87
CA LEU A 41 10.66 -16.30 -4.13
C LEU A 41 9.62 -15.18 -4.14
N PHE A 42 10.06 -13.91 -4.08
CA PHE A 42 9.16 -12.77 -4.17
C PHE A 42 8.50 -12.65 -5.54
N ALA A 43 9.23 -12.98 -6.62
CA ALA A 43 8.65 -13.08 -7.95
C ALA A 43 7.55 -14.16 -8.01
N VAL A 44 7.79 -15.32 -7.39
CA VAL A 44 6.77 -16.39 -7.29
C VAL A 44 5.56 -15.92 -6.48
N PHE A 45 5.78 -15.25 -5.35
CA PHE A 45 4.72 -14.70 -4.52
C PHE A 45 3.82 -13.74 -5.31
N TRP A 46 4.39 -12.76 -6.01
CA TRP A 46 3.62 -11.84 -6.85
C TRP A 46 2.92 -12.54 -8.02
N GLY A 47 3.57 -13.53 -8.63
CA GLY A 47 2.96 -14.32 -9.70
C GLY A 47 1.74 -15.11 -9.25
N LEU A 48 1.74 -15.63 -8.01
CA LEU A 48 0.59 -16.30 -7.41
C LEU A 48 -0.53 -15.34 -7.01
N LEU A 49 -0.18 -14.10 -6.66
CA LEU A 49 -1.14 -13.08 -6.23
C LEU A 49 -1.78 -12.32 -7.41
N ALA A 50 -1.11 -12.25 -8.56
CA ALA A 50 -1.61 -11.52 -9.73
C ALA A 50 -2.99 -12.02 -10.23
N PRO A 51 -3.26 -13.33 -10.36
CA PRO A 51 -4.59 -13.82 -10.72
C PRO A 51 -5.68 -13.38 -9.74
N TYR A 52 -5.38 -13.36 -8.44
CA TYR A 52 -6.33 -12.91 -7.42
C TYR A 52 -6.73 -11.44 -7.64
N TYR A 53 -5.76 -10.56 -7.93
CA TYR A 53 -6.07 -9.15 -8.21
C TYR A 53 -6.85 -8.93 -9.50
N PHE A 54 -6.55 -9.69 -10.56
CA PHE A 54 -7.28 -9.58 -11.82
C PHE A 54 -8.71 -10.13 -11.74
N PHE A 55 -8.89 -11.30 -11.15
CA PHE A 55 -10.13 -12.06 -11.27
C PHE A 55 -11.04 -11.97 -10.04
N GLU A 56 -10.49 -11.82 -8.83
CA GLU A 56 -11.29 -11.74 -7.60
C GLU A 56 -11.45 -10.30 -7.10
N HIS A 57 -10.37 -9.50 -7.07
CA HIS A 57 -10.43 -8.12 -6.62
C HIS A 57 -10.81 -7.11 -7.70
N LEU A 58 -10.87 -7.54 -8.98
CA LEU A 58 -11.22 -6.72 -10.14
C LEU A 58 -10.43 -5.40 -10.23
N SER A 59 -9.19 -5.39 -9.71
CA SER A 59 -8.32 -4.21 -9.70
C SER A 59 -7.27 -4.36 -10.79
N ILE A 60 -7.54 -3.75 -11.95
CA ILE A 60 -6.63 -3.77 -13.11
C ILE A 60 -5.24 -3.25 -12.73
N ILE A 61 -5.18 -2.20 -11.91
CA ILE A 61 -3.93 -1.57 -11.49
C ILE A 61 -3.13 -2.52 -10.61
N GLU A 62 -3.73 -3.12 -9.59
CA GLU A 62 -3.04 -4.05 -8.67
C GLU A 62 -2.64 -5.34 -9.39
N GLY A 63 -3.48 -5.84 -10.30
CA GLY A 63 -3.16 -6.99 -11.17
C GLY A 63 -1.97 -6.70 -12.09
N ALA A 64 -1.95 -5.54 -12.75
CA ALA A 64 -0.85 -5.14 -13.62
C ALA A 64 0.45 -4.93 -12.83
N LEU A 65 0.40 -4.24 -11.69
CA LEU A 65 1.58 -4.00 -10.85
C LEU A 65 2.16 -5.31 -10.29
N SER A 66 1.32 -6.23 -9.82
CA SER A 66 1.77 -7.55 -9.37
C SER A 66 2.37 -8.38 -10.52
N ALA A 67 1.79 -8.32 -11.72
CA ALA A 67 2.36 -8.97 -12.90
C ALA A 67 3.72 -8.38 -13.30
N VAL A 68 3.87 -7.05 -13.27
CA VAL A 68 5.14 -6.34 -13.54
C VAL A 68 6.18 -6.59 -12.44
N ALA A 69 5.74 -6.80 -11.20
CA ALA A 69 6.64 -7.13 -10.09
C ALA A 69 7.40 -8.44 -10.32
N VAL A 70 6.82 -9.40 -11.04
CA VAL A 70 7.47 -10.69 -11.36
C VAL A 70 8.78 -10.50 -12.14
N PRO A 71 8.78 -9.93 -13.37
CA PRO A 71 10.03 -9.71 -14.10
C PRO A 71 10.97 -8.73 -13.38
N ALA A 72 10.46 -7.71 -12.67
CA ALA A 72 11.30 -6.80 -11.91
C ALA A 72 12.07 -7.51 -10.78
N CYS A 73 11.41 -8.41 -10.04
CA CYS A 73 12.03 -9.21 -8.99
C CYS A 73 13.08 -10.18 -9.57
N LEU A 74 12.79 -10.84 -10.70
CA LEU A 74 13.74 -11.73 -11.37
C LEU A 74 14.95 -10.98 -11.92
N TYR A 75 14.74 -9.80 -12.51
CA TYR A 75 15.83 -8.95 -12.98
C TYR A 75 16.71 -8.47 -11.82
N THR A 76 16.09 -8.11 -10.69
CA THR A 76 16.80 -7.77 -9.46
C THR A 76 17.63 -8.93 -8.94
N ALA A 77 17.07 -10.14 -8.91
CA ALA A 77 17.79 -11.36 -8.55
C ALA A 77 19.01 -11.60 -9.47
N TYR A 78 18.85 -11.37 -10.77
CA TYR A 78 19.95 -11.45 -11.74
C TYR A 78 21.06 -10.42 -11.48
N LEU A 79 20.71 -9.15 -11.24
CA LEU A 79 21.68 -8.08 -10.95
C LEU A 79 22.49 -8.37 -9.69
N VAL A 80 21.81 -8.81 -8.63
CA VAL A 80 22.45 -9.19 -7.37
C VAL A 80 23.32 -10.44 -7.57
N GLY A 81 22.81 -11.48 -8.24
CA GLY A 81 23.52 -12.75 -8.43
C GLY A 81 24.79 -12.62 -9.28
N THR A 82 24.76 -11.78 -10.32
CA THR A 82 25.92 -11.50 -11.17
C THR A 82 26.89 -10.50 -10.55
N GLY A 83 26.52 -9.84 -9.44
CA GLY A 83 27.33 -8.81 -8.80
C GLY A 83 27.39 -7.50 -9.59
N LYS A 84 26.50 -7.30 -10.57
CA LYS A 84 26.42 -6.07 -11.37
C LYS A 84 26.02 -4.85 -10.54
N ARG A 85 25.22 -5.06 -9.47
CA ARG A 85 24.75 -4.00 -8.58
C ARG A 85 24.64 -4.50 -7.14
N GLN A 86 24.91 -3.61 -6.18
CA GLN A 86 24.80 -3.89 -4.75
C GLN A 86 23.47 -3.33 -4.21
N LEU A 87 22.42 -4.14 -4.25
CA LEU A 87 21.06 -3.74 -3.85
C LEU A 87 20.76 -4.12 -2.38
N GLU A 88 21.77 -3.99 -1.52
CA GLU A 88 21.71 -4.42 -0.11
C GLU A 88 20.69 -3.60 0.69
N THR A 89 20.64 -2.28 0.47
CA THR A 89 19.68 -1.38 1.14
C THR A 89 18.24 -1.66 0.71
N LEU A 90 18.00 -1.86 -0.59
CA LEU A 90 16.68 -2.23 -1.12
C LEU A 90 16.22 -3.61 -0.61
N THR A 91 17.12 -4.58 -0.55
CA THR A 91 16.83 -5.92 -0.01
C THR A 91 16.48 -5.83 1.48
N ARG A 92 17.22 -5.01 2.25
CA ARG A 92 16.94 -4.77 3.67
C ARG A 92 15.64 -4.01 3.89
N SER A 93 15.30 -3.03 3.05
CA SER A 93 14.04 -2.29 3.19
C SER A 93 12.85 -3.21 3.03
N ILE A 94 12.85 -4.11 2.04
CA ILE A 94 11.77 -5.09 1.86
C ILE A 94 11.63 -6.02 3.08
N ALA A 95 12.75 -6.46 3.66
CA ALA A 95 12.71 -7.24 4.90
C ALA A 95 11.97 -6.50 6.02
N ILE A 96 12.35 -5.24 6.28
CA ILE A 96 11.75 -4.44 7.35
C ILE A 96 10.28 -4.12 7.02
N MET A 97 9.97 -3.77 5.77
CA MET A 97 8.59 -3.55 5.31
C MET A 97 7.71 -4.76 5.60
N GLY A 98 8.17 -5.96 5.24
CA GLY A 98 7.46 -7.21 5.51
C GLY A 98 7.28 -7.46 7.00
N LEU A 99 8.31 -7.23 7.81
CA LEU A 99 8.23 -7.38 9.27
C LEU A 99 7.27 -6.38 9.94
N LEU A 100 7.10 -5.19 9.37
CA LEU A 100 6.13 -4.19 9.84
C LEU A 100 4.71 -4.51 9.39
N PHE A 101 4.54 -5.01 8.17
CA PHE A 101 3.23 -5.23 7.54
C PHE A 101 2.59 -6.56 7.92
N LEU A 102 3.34 -7.66 7.82
CA LEU A 102 2.79 -9.02 7.97
C LEU A 102 2.10 -9.29 9.32
N PRO A 103 2.54 -8.75 10.47
CA PRO A 103 1.81 -8.93 11.72
C PRO A 103 0.34 -8.45 11.62
N PHE A 104 0.09 -7.33 10.96
CA PHE A 104 -1.26 -6.81 10.77
C PHE A 104 -2.05 -7.60 9.72
N GLU A 105 -1.36 -8.20 8.76
CA GLU A 105 -2.01 -9.06 7.79
C GLU A 105 -2.35 -10.41 8.42
N THR A 106 -1.47 -11.11 9.13
CA THR A 106 -1.70 -12.51 9.52
C THR A 106 -2.15 -12.73 10.97
N ILE A 107 -2.03 -11.72 11.85
CA ILE A 107 -2.38 -11.85 13.27
C ILE A 107 -3.70 -11.14 13.54
N GLU A 108 -4.74 -11.94 13.82
CA GLU A 108 -6.13 -11.50 13.95
C GLU A 108 -6.33 -10.31 14.93
N PRO A 109 -5.79 -10.31 16.16
CA PRO A 109 -5.85 -9.14 17.05
C PRO A 109 -5.25 -7.86 16.46
N ALA A 110 -4.12 -7.96 15.75
CA ALA A 110 -3.46 -6.79 15.17
C ALA A 110 -4.25 -6.25 13.97
N ARG A 111 -4.75 -7.15 13.12
CA ARG A 111 -5.63 -6.84 11.99
C ARG A 111 -6.88 -6.11 12.46
N ARG A 112 -7.59 -6.71 13.42
CA ARG A 112 -8.80 -6.15 14.04
C ARG A 112 -8.53 -4.78 14.63
N PHE A 113 -7.45 -4.64 15.42
CA PHE A 113 -7.07 -3.37 16.02
C PHE A 113 -6.88 -2.27 14.97
N ALA A 114 -6.13 -2.54 13.91
CA ALA A 114 -5.89 -1.55 12.85
C ALA A 114 -7.17 -1.14 12.12
N ILE A 115 -8.01 -2.12 11.75
CA ILE A 115 -9.25 -1.86 11.01
C ILE A 115 -10.28 -1.13 11.88
N GLU A 116 -10.58 -1.63 13.08
CA GLU A 116 -11.58 -1.02 13.96
C GLU A 116 -11.13 0.36 14.45
N THR A 117 -9.84 0.57 14.73
CA THR A 117 -9.34 1.90 15.13
C THR A 117 -9.52 2.93 14.03
N VAL A 118 -9.18 2.58 12.78
CA VAL A 118 -9.36 3.50 11.65
C VAL A 118 -10.84 3.73 11.36
N ALA A 119 -11.68 2.71 11.48
CA ALA A 119 -13.13 2.87 11.35
C ALA A 119 -13.70 3.82 12.41
N GLN A 120 -13.32 3.68 13.68
CA GLN A 120 -13.75 4.56 14.77
C GLN A 120 -13.29 6.01 14.56
N GLN A 121 -12.06 6.21 14.09
CA GLN A 121 -11.56 7.57 13.82
C GLN A 121 -12.21 8.20 12.60
N ALA A 122 -12.50 7.41 11.57
CA ALA A 122 -13.25 7.88 10.41
C ALA A 122 -14.70 8.22 10.80
N GLU A 123 -15.35 7.42 11.65
CA GLU A 123 -16.66 7.74 12.24
C GLU A 123 -16.62 9.06 13.01
N TRP A 124 -15.64 9.20 13.91
CA TRP A 124 -15.46 10.43 14.68
C TRP A 124 -15.26 11.65 13.77
N LEU A 125 -14.47 11.50 12.70
CA LEU A 125 -14.23 12.57 11.73
C LEU A 125 -15.52 12.91 10.96
N MET A 126 -16.26 11.91 10.49
CA MET A 126 -17.56 12.09 9.83
C MET A 126 -18.56 12.84 10.72
N ALA A 127 -18.60 12.53 12.01
CA ALA A 127 -19.45 13.20 12.98
C ALA A 127 -19.12 14.70 13.12
N GLN A 128 -17.86 15.11 12.95
CA GLN A 128 -17.49 16.54 12.94
C GLN A 128 -18.13 17.31 11.79
N PHE A 129 -18.54 16.61 10.72
CA PHE A 129 -19.23 17.18 9.56
C PHE A 129 -20.72 16.86 9.52
N GLY A 130 -21.29 16.31 10.62
CA GLY A 130 -22.72 16.05 10.75
C GLY A 130 -23.20 14.73 10.15
N TYR A 131 -22.30 13.82 9.78
CA TYR A 131 -22.65 12.50 9.27
C TYR A 131 -22.58 11.45 10.39
N TYR A 132 -23.66 10.69 10.58
CA TYR A 132 -23.80 9.68 11.64
C TYR A 132 -24.28 8.32 11.09
N PRO A 133 -23.52 7.68 10.18
CA PRO A 133 -23.91 6.38 9.66
C PRO A 133 -23.84 5.32 10.77
N PRO A 134 -24.83 4.41 10.89
CA PRO A 134 -24.69 3.22 11.68
C PRO A 134 -23.42 2.44 11.32
N VAL A 135 -22.61 2.12 12.33
CA VAL A 135 -21.47 1.20 12.22
C VAL A 135 -21.95 -0.20 12.56
N VAL A 136 -21.81 -1.13 11.64
CA VAL A 136 -22.22 -2.52 11.80
C VAL A 136 -21.06 -3.47 11.51
N GLU A 137 -21.27 -4.76 11.74
CA GLU A 137 -20.29 -5.79 11.42
C GLU A 137 -19.99 -5.83 9.91
N GLY A 138 -18.71 -5.72 9.61
CA GLY A 138 -18.09 -5.77 8.29
C GLY A 138 -17.77 -7.18 7.85
N GLU A 139 -16.77 -7.29 6.99
CA GLU A 139 -16.11 -8.58 6.75
C GLU A 139 -15.38 -9.04 8.02
N HIS A 140 -15.21 -10.35 8.19
CA HIS A 140 -14.53 -10.96 9.34
C HIS A 140 -15.13 -10.66 10.74
N GLY A 141 -16.33 -10.08 10.81
CA GLY A 141 -17.00 -9.78 12.09
C GLY A 141 -16.48 -8.54 12.82
N TYR A 142 -15.75 -7.64 12.12
CA TYR A 142 -15.24 -6.41 12.72
C TYR A 142 -16.28 -5.28 12.67
N MET A 143 -16.30 -4.41 13.67
CA MET A 143 -17.15 -3.21 13.67
C MET A 143 -16.57 -2.12 12.78
N ALA A 144 -16.68 -2.31 11.47
CA ALA A 144 -15.91 -1.55 10.47
C ALA A 144 -16.69 -1.27 9.18
N LYS A 145 -18.03 -1.40 9.18
CA LYS A 145 -18.88 -1.12 8.03
C LYS A 145 -19.82 0.04 8.31
N PHE A 146 -19.70 1.10 7.54
CA PHE A 146 -20.62 2.25 7.56
C PHE A 146 -21.81 1.98 6.65
N VAL A 147 -23.03 2.21 7.13
CA VAL A 147 -24.25 1.98 6.34
C VAL A 147 -25.05 3.26 6.22
N PHE A 148 -24.93 3.93 5.07
CA PHE A 148 -25.80 5.05 4.74
C PHE A 148 -27.09 4.54 4.11
N THR A 149 -28.18 5.28 4.29
CA THR A 149 -29.49 4.97 3.67
C THR A 149 -29.86 6.13 2.77
N GLY A 150 -30.24 5.83 1.53
CA GLY A 150 -30.65 6.81 0.55
C GLY A 150 -31.61 6.18 -0.46
N GLU A 151 -31.67 6.76 -1.66
CA GLU A 151 -32.48 6.24 -2.76
C GLU A 151 -31.60 5.50 -3.76
N HIS A 152 -32.06 4.34 -4.23
CA HIS A 152 -31.43 3.60 -5.30
C HIS A 152 -31.39 4.48 -6.56
N VAL A 153 -30.22 4.60 -7.18
CA VAL A 153 -29.97 5.57 -8.27
C VAL A 153 -30.92 5.36 -9.46
N VAL A 154 -31.28 4.10 -9.77
CA VAL A 154 -32.21 3.75 -10.86
C VAL A 154 -33.69 3.68 -10.43
N THR A 155 -34.03 2.91 -9.40
CA THR A 155 -35.44 2.63 -9.04
C THR A 155 -36.07 3.71 -8.15
N GLY A 156 -35.26 4.55 -7.48
CA GLY A 156 -35.74 5.53 -6.50
C GLY A 156 -36.22 4.91 -5.18
N GLU A 157 -36.10 3.59 -5.01
CA GLU A 157 -36.50 2.90 -3.79
C GLU A 157 -35.48 3.10 -2.66
N SER A 158 -35.91 2.91 -1.41
CA SER A 158 -34.99 2.97 -0.27
C SER A 158 -33.87 1.93 -0.43
N TRP A 159 -32.63 2.40 -0.37
CA TRP A 159 -31.42 1.59 -0.56
C TRP A 159 -30.39 1.85 0.53
N LYS A 160 -29.49 0.88 0.73
CA LYS A 160 -28.38 0.98 1.67
C LYS A 160 -27.06 0.99 0.92
N PHE A 161 -26.18 1.91 1.28
CA PHE A 161 -24.84 2.05 0.70
C PHE A 161 -23.79 1.64 1.75
N PRO A 162 -23.48 0.33 1.86
CA PRO A 162 -22.48 -0.16 2.81
C PRO A 162 -21.06 0.17 2.30
N THR A 163 -20.23 0.70 3.19
CA THR A 163 -18.79 0.90 2.94
C THR A 163 -17.99 0.23 4.05
N THR A 164 -17.24 -0.82 3.72
CA THR A 164 -16.44 -1.59 4.69
C THR A 164 -15.00 -1.09 4.69
N VAL A 165 -14.45 -0.80 5.87
CA VAL A 165 -13.03 -0.55 6.05
C VAL A 165 -12.29 -1.88 6.06
N LEU A 166 -11.36 -2.03 5.11
CA LEU A 166 -10.51 -3.21 4.99
C LEU A 166 -9.08 -2.91 5.44
N MET A 167 -8.24 -3.94 5.49
CA MET A 167 -6.83 -3.78 5.87
C MET A 167 -6.10 -2.76 4.95
N ALA A 168 -6.38 -2.77 3.65
CA ALA A 168 -5.86 -1.79 2.68
C ALA A 168 -6.28 -0.32 2.97
N CYS A 169 -7.34 -0.12 3.76
CA CYS A 169 -7.85 1.19 4.16
C CYS A 169 -7.23 1.70 5.46
N THR A 170 -6.29 0.97 6.09
CA THR A 170 -5.69 1.39 7.37
C THR A 170 -4.47 2.29 7.22
N GLY A 171 -3.91 2.37 6.00
CA GLY A 171 -2.66 3.09 5.72
C GLY A 171 -1.40 2.34 6.17
N ILE A 172 -1.52 1.15 6.79
CA ILE A 172 -0.38 0.39 7.32
C ILE A 172 0.60 -0.04 6.23
N GLY A 173 0.12 -0.29 5.00
CA GLY A 173 0.97 -0.60 3.85
C GLY A 173 1.94 0.54 3.54
N SER A 174 1.42 1.76 3.36
CA SER A 174 2.24 2.95 3.10
C SER A 174 3.17 3.30 4.28
N MET A 175 2.68 3.17 5.51
CA MET A 175 3.50 3.34 6.71
C MET A 175 4.63 2.31 6.79
N SER A 176 4.38 1.05 6.40
CA SER A 176 5.40 -0.01 6.37
C SER A 176 6.43 0.24 5.28
N ILE A 177 6.02 0.73 4.09
CA ILE A 177 6.92 1.13 3.00
C ILE A 177 7.90 2.21 3.50
N VAL A 178 7.37 3.33 4.00
CA VAL A 178 8.20 4.44 4.48
C VAL A 178 9.02 4.03 5.70
N GLY A 179 8.42 3.27 6.61
CA GLY A 179 9.07 2.69 7.78
C GLY A 179 10.29 1.87 7.41
N GLY A 180 10.12 0.91 6.50
CA GLY A 180 11.19 0.03 6.06
C GLY A 180 12.28 0.74 5.30
N LEU A 181 11.95 1.71 4.44
CA LEU A 181 12.94 2.53 3.74
C LEU A 181 13.77 3.38 4.73
N ALA A 182 13.11 4.13 5.62
CA ALA A 182 13.79 5.02 6.57
C ALA A 182 14.65 4.25 7.59
N LEU A 183 14.24 3.04 7.97
CA LEU A 183 15.03 2.19 8.88
C LEU A 183 16.17 1.47 8.16
N ALA A 184 16.01 1.15 6.87
CA ALA A 184 17.02 0.44 6.09
C ALA A 184 18.19 1.33 5.68
N VAL A 185 18.04 2.64 5.49
CA VAL A 185 19.16 3.50 5.07
C VAL A 185 20.20 3.71 6.17
N LYS A 186 21.47 3.87 5.76
CA LYS A 186 22.60 4.12 6.66
C LYS A 186 22.71 5.60 7.04
N ALA A 187 21.70 6.14 7.72
CA ALA A 187 21.67 7.53 8.20
C ALA A 187 21.84 7.64 9.73
N PRO A 188 22.20 8.78 10.32
CA PRO A 188 22.10 8.99 11.77
C PRO A 188 20.69 8.70 12.31
N TRP A 189 20.58 8.04 13.47
CA TRP A 189 19.27 7.66 14.06
C TRP A 189 18.32 8.84 14.23
N LYS A 190 18.84 10.02 14.59
CA LYS A 190 18.06 11.26 14.73
C LYS A 190 17.28 11.61 13.45
N ARG A 191 17.92 11.49 12.27
CA ARG A 191 17.30 11.79 10.98
C ARG A 191 16.24 10.76 10.61
N ARG A 192 16.52 9.48 10.85
CA ARG A 192 15.55 8.38 10.63
C ARG A 192 14.31 8.57 11.51
N ALA A 193 14.51 8.83 12.81
CA ALA A 193 13.42 9.08 13.75
C ALA A 193 12.60 10.32 13.36
N GLN A 194 13.26 11.40 12.93
CA GLN A 194 12.58 12.60 12.44
C GLN A 194 11.74 12.33 11.18
N ALA A 195 12.29 11.59 10.21
CA ALA A 195 11.55 11.16 9.02
C ALA A 195 10.31 10.34 9.38
N LEU A 196 10.43 9.36 10.27
CA LEU A 196 9.30 8.54 10.73
C LEU A 196 8.26 9.36 11.51
N ALA A 197 8.71 10.25 12.41
CA ALA A 197 7.83 11.09 13.22
C ALA A 197 7.00 12.08 12.38
N ILE A 198 7.47 12.44 11.18
CA ILE A 198 6.73 13.27 10.23
C ILE A 198 5.85 12.41 9.32
N ALA A 199 6.44 11.38 8.70
CA ALA A 199 5.75 10.61 7.67
C ALA A 199 4.62 9.74 8.21
N LEU A 200 4.82 9.04 9.33
CA LEU A 200 3.81 8.10 9.83
C LEU A 200 2.50 8.82 10.22
N PRO A 201 2.52 9.93 10.99
CA PRO A 201 1.28 10.66 11.29
C PRO A 201 0.61 11.27 10.07
N VAL A 202 1.39 11.78 9.11
CA VAL A 202 0.85 12.36 7.87
C VAL A 202 0.14 11.29 7.03
N ILE A 203 0.78 10.15 6.80
CA ILE A 203 0.19 9.02 6.06
C ILE A 203 -1.09 8.55 6.76
N TYR A 204 -1.02 8.36 8.08
CA TYR A 204 -2.16 7.89 8.86
C TYR A 204 -3.33 8.87 8.82
N GLY A 205 -3.07 10.16 9.07
CA GLY A 205 -4.10 11.19 9.06
C GLY A 205 -4.76 11.36 7.69
N LEU A 206 -3.97 11.41 6.62
CA LEU A 206 -4.49 11.45 5.24
C LEU A 206 -5.32 10.21 4.92
N ASN A 207 -4.94 9.05 5.44
CA ASN A 207 -5.68 7.83 5.24
C ASN A 207 -7.03 7.84 5.99
N VAL A 208 -7.09 8.32 7.24
CA VAL A 208 -8.37 8.50 7.96
C VAL A 208 -9.30 9.45 7.20
N ILE A 209 -8.75 10.57 6.69
CA ILE A 209 -9.50 11.52 5.84
C ILE A 209 -10.03 10.81 4.59
N ARG A 210 -9.19 10.02 3.91
CA ARG A 210 -9.60 9.24 2.73
C ARG A 210 -10.76 8.30 3.04
N VAL A 211 -10.69 7.55 4.14
CA VAL A 211 -11.74 6.60 4.52
C VAL A 211 -13.06 7.32 4.79
N ALA A 212 -13.05 8.39 5.58
CA ALA A 212 -14.24 9.20 5.85
C ALA A 212 -14.82 9.79 4.56
N PHE A 213 -13.96 10.36 3.70
CA PHE A 213 -14.37 10.93 2.42
C PHE A 213 -15.05 9.90 1.52
N ILE A 214 -14.47 8.71 1.33
CA ILE A 214 -15.05 7.66 0.49
C ILE A 214 -16.39 7.19 1.06
N ALA A 215 -16.47 6.97 2.37
CA ALA A 215 -17.69 6.51 3.03
C ALA A 215 -18.84 7.51 2.87
N VAL A 216 -18.60 8.80 3.09
CA VAL A 216 -19.61 9.84 2.91
C VAL A 216 -19.97 10.03 1.44
N ALA A 217 -18.98 10.12 0.55
CA ALA A 217 -19.23 10.32 -0.87
C ALA A 217 -20.04 9.19 -1.50
N HIS A 218 -19.75 7.94 -1.11
CA HIS A 218 -20.55 6.78 -1.49
C HIS A 218 -21.92 6.79 -0.82
N GLY A 219 -21.99 7.07 0.48
CA GLY A 219 -23.22 7.04 1.24
C GLY A 219 -24.27 8.06 0.79
N GLU A 220 -23.84 9.28 0.55
CA GLU A 220 -24.67 10.42 0.12
C GLU A 220 -24.76 10.55 -1.40
N GLN A 221 -24.12 9.63 -2.14
CA GLN A 221 -24.16 9.58 -3.60
C GLN A 221 -23.76 10.89 -4.29
N TRP A 222 -22.66 11.50 -3.83
CA TRP A 222 -22.18 12.81 -4.31
C TRP A 222 -21.95 12.89 -5.82
N PHE A 223 -21.59 11.77 -6.46
CA PHE A 223 -21.18 11.73 -7.86
C PHE A 223 -22.17 10.95 -8.75
N ARG A 224 -23.44 10.78 -8.33
CA ARG A 224 -24.48 10.06 -9.10
C ARG A 224 -24.89 10.69 -10.44
N ASN A 225 -24.24 11.76 -10.89
CA ASN A 225 -24.67 12.47 -12.09
C ASN A 225 -24.29 11.68 -13.37
N PRO A 226 -25.04 11.85 -14.48
CA PRO A 226 -24.83 11.05 -15.69
C PRO A 226 -23.41 11.18 -16.27
N THR A 227 -22.81 12.37 -16.19
CA THR A 227 -21.45 12.60 -16.71
C THR A 227 -20.40 11.79 -15.96
N MET A 228 -20.48 11.72 -14.63
CA MET A 228 -19.57 10.91 -13.83
C MET A 228 -19.80 9.42 -14.05
N GLN A 229 -21.06 9.01 -14.22
CA GLN A 229 -21.41 7.63 -14.56
C GLN A 229 -20.77 7.19 -15.89
N ASP A 230 -20.89 8.01 -16.95
CA ASP A 230 -20.27 7.72 -18.25
C ASP A 230 -18.74 7.59 -18.14
N ILE A 231 -18.10 8.47 -17.38
CA ILE A 231 -16.65 8.42 -17.13
C ILE A 231 -16.26 7.14 -16.38
N VAL A 232 -16.98 6.80 -15.31
CA VAL A 232 -16.69 5.61 -14.49
C VAL A 232 -16.87 4.34 -15.32
N PHE A 233 -17.96 4.20 -16.05
CA PHE A 233 -18.24 3.00 -16.86
C PHE A 233 -17.31 2.86 -18.08
N ALA A 234 -16.74 3.97 -18.57
CA ALA A 234 -15.71 3.91 -19.60
C ALA A 234 -14.36 3.37 -19.10
N VAL A 235 -14.07 3.53 -17.80
CA VAL A 235 -12.75 3.20 -17.20
C VAL A 235 -12.78 1.91 -16.40
N PHE A 236 -13.90 1.64 -15.71
CA PHE A 236 -14.04 0.50 -14.80
C PHE A 236 -15.09 -0.48 -15.35
N PRO A 237 -14.83 -1.80 -15.27
CA PRO A 237 -15.78 -2.83 -15.69
C PRO A 237 -16.89 -2.96 -14.63
N SER A 238 -17.79 -1.99 -14.58
CA SER A 238 -18.93 -1.95 -13.67
C SER A 238 -20.15 -1.41 -14.40
N ASP A 239 -21.30 -2.05 -14.17
CA ASP A 239 -22.60 -1.63 -14.72
C ASP A 239 -23.58 -1.20 -13.61
N ASP A 240 -23.12 -1.04 -12.36
CA ASP A 240 -23.97 -0.69 -11.20
C ASP A 240 -23.94 0.83 -10.94
N PRO A 241 -25.05 1.55 -11.19
CA PRO A 241 -25.11 3.00 -10.97
C PRO A 241 -24.95 3.41 -9.51
N ASN A 242 -25.23 2.53 -8.55
CA ASN A 242 -25.06 2.81 -7.12
C ASN A 242 -23.58 2.87 -6.71
N MET A 243 -22.70 2.23 -7.48
CA MET A 243 -21.26 2.16 -7.24
C MET A 243 -20.49 3.32 -7.87
N VAL A 244 -21.12 4.15 -8.69
CA VAL A 244 -20.46 5.28 -9.38
C VAL A 244 -19.79 6.22 -8.37
N SER A 245 -20.51 6.61 -7.32
CA SER A 245 -19.98 7.50 -6.30
C SER A 245 -18.80 6.89 -5.53
N TYR A 246 -18.85 5.59 -5.26
CA TYR A 246 -17.74 4.86 -4.64
C TYR A 246 -16.51 4.82 -5.55
N LEU A 247 -16.68 4.35 -6.80
CA LEU A 247 -15.58 4.17 -7.75
C LEU A 247 -14.92 5.51 -8.09
N PHE A 248 -15.71 6.56 -8.27
CA PHE A 248 -15.17 7.89 -8.53
C PHE A 248 -14.40 8.45 -7.31
N ALA A 249 -14.98 8.35 -6.11
CA ALA A 249 -14.34 8.84 -4.89
C ALA A 249 -13.05 8.06 -4.56
N ASP A 250 -13.09 6.73 -4.60
CA ASP A 250 -11.98 5.86 -4.22
C ASP A 250 -10.91 5.78 -5.33
N ARG A 251 -11.29 5.32 -6.52
CA ARG A 251 -10.34 4.93 -7.58
C ARG A 251 -9.86 6.09 -8.44
N MET A 252 -10.62 7.19 -8.53
CA MET A 252 -10.18 8.37 -9.27
C MET A 252 -9.62 9.44 -8.34
N LEU A 253 -10.42 9.94 -7.38
CA LEU A 253 -10.01 11.07 -6.55
C LEU A 253 -9.00 10.67 -5.47
N ALA A 254 -9.38 9.79 -4.56
CA ALA A 254 -8.56 9.43 -3.41
C ALA A 254 -7.26 8.72 -3.82
N GLN A 255 -7.33 7.81 -4.79
CA GLN A 255 -6.15 7.13 -5.31
C GLN A 255 -5.18 8.13 -5.96
N SER A 256 -5.64 9.05 -6.82
CA SER A 256 -4.77 10.07 -7.44
C SER A 256 -4.19 11.03 -6.40
N ALA A 257 -4.99 11.48 -5.44
CA ALA A 257 -4.53 12.34 -4.35
C ALA A 257 -3.45 11.65 -3.49
N SER A 258 -3.60 10.34 -3.25
CA SER A 258 -2.59 9.58 -2.50
C SER A 258 -1.25 9.47 -3.23
N VAL A 259 -1.25 9.33 -4.57
CA VAL A 259 -0.02 9.38 -5.37
C VAL A 259 0.67 10.73 -5.23
N VAL A 260 -0.08 11.84 -5.36
CA VAL A 260 0.47 13.20 -5.18
C VAL A 260 1.05 13.37 -3.77
N ALA A 261 0.33 12.93 -2.74
CA ALA A 261 0.79 12.99 -1.36
C ALA A 261 2.08 12.19 -1.14
N LEU A 262 2.19 10.99 -1.72
CA LEU A 262 3.40 10.16 -1.64
C LEU A 262 4.59 10.80 -2.35
N VAL A 263 4.38 11.44 -3.51
CA VAL A 263 5.44 12.19 -4.20
C VAL A 263 5.93 13.35 -3.35
N VAL A 264 5.02 14.18 -2.82
CA VAL A 264 5.37 15.29 -1.92
C VAL A 264 6.11 14.78 -0.70
N LEU A 265 5.62 13.71 -0.07
CA LEU A 265 6.26 13.10 1.08
C LEU A 265 7.66 12.56 0.75
N THR A 266 7.84 11.99 -0.44
CA THR A 266 9.16 11.52 -0.91
C THR A 266 10.15 12.68 -1.00
N PHE A 267 9.75 13.83 -1.58
CA PHE A 267 10.61 15.02 -1.61
C PHE A 267 10.96 15.54 -0.21
N VAL A 268 10.00 15.56 0.70
CA VAL A 268 10.24 15.95 2.10
C VAL A 268 11.23 14.99 2.77
N LEU A 269 11.04 13.69 2.56
CA LEU A 269 11.90 12.65 3.13
C LEU A 269 13.32 12.68 2.56
N LEU A 270 13.50 12.93 1.26
CA LEU A 270 14.81 13.07 0.65
C LEU A 270 15.58 14.26 1.23
N ARG A 271 14.91 15.36 1.58
CA ARG A 271 15.57 16.49 2.28
C ARG A 271 15.97 16.16 3.71
N ILE A 272 15.18 15.35 4.42
CA ILE A 272 15.49 14.97 5.81
C ILE A 272 16.57 13.88 5.84
N VAL A 273 16.49 12.92 4.92
CA VAL A 273 17.33 11.72 4.79
C VAL A 273 17.73 11.54 3.31
N PRO A 274 18.73 12.28 2.79
CA PRO A 274 19.24 12.18 1.43
C PRO A 274 19.74 10.79 1.08
N GLU A 275 20.12 9.98 2.08
CA GLU A 275 20.51 8.58 1.89
C GLU A 275 19.36 7.71 1.31
N LEU A 276 18.11 8.19 1.36
CA LEU A 276 16.99 7.58 0.64
C LEU A 276 17.13 7.71 -0.89
N GLY A 277 17.88 8.70 -1.38
CA GLY A 277 18.17 8.91 -2.79
C GLY A 277 18.77 7.66 -3.44
N GLY A 278 19.71 7.00 -2.76
CA GLY A 278 20.31 5.75 -3.25
C GLY A 278 19.30 4.62 -3.48
N VAL A 279 18.20 4.56 -2.72
CA VAL A 279 17.13 3.58 -2.97
C VAL A 279 16.31 3.97 -4.21
N VAL A 280 16.07 5.27 -4.40
CA VAL A 280 15.38 5.77 -5.60
C VAL A 280 16.22 5.50 -6.86
N GLU A 281 17.53 5.71 -6.78
CA GLU A 281 18.49 5.41 -7.84
C GLU A 281 18.50 3.92 -8.19
N ASP A 282 18.53 3.05 -7.18
CA ASP A 282 18.48 1.59 -7.36
C ASP A 282 17.19 1.16 -8.09
N VAL A 283 16.03 1.73 -7.71
CA VAL A 283 14.75 1.47 -8.39
C VAL A 283 14.73 2.04 -9.81
N ALA A 284 15.26 3.25 -10.02
CA ALA A 284 15.34 3.87 -11.34
C ALA A 284 16.25 3.09 -12.29
N TYR A 285 17.35 2.54 -11.78
CA TYR A 285 18.24 1.64 -12.52
C TYR A 285 17.51 0.35 -12.92
N ILE A 286 16.79 -0.30 -11.99
CA ILE A 286 15.99 -1.50 -12.30
C ILE A 286 14.98 -1.22 -13.41
N ALA A 287 14.36 -0.03 -13.40
CA ALA A 287 13.33 0.34 -14.35
C ALA A 287 13.86 0.76 -15.73
N THR A 288 15.03 1.41 -15.79
CA THR A 288 15.51 2.07 -17.03
C THR A 288 16.87 1.57 -17.53
N GLY A 289 17.64 0.90 -16.70
CA GLY A 289 19.03 0.52 -16.98
C GLY A 289 20.04 1.67 -16.90
N ASN A 290 19.60 2.89 -16.58
CA ASN A 290 20.45 4.08 -16.48
C ASN A 290 20.81 4.40 -15.02
N GLU A 291 21.98 4.98 -14.81
CA GLU A 291 22.41 5.54 -13.52
C GLU A 291 21.84 6.95 -13.36
N TYR A 292 21.41 7.28 -12.13
CA TYR A 292 20.93 8.60 -11.75
C TYR A 292 21.66 9.04 -10.47
N ASP A 293 21.82 10.33 -10.29
CA ASP A 293 22.44 10.89 -9.09
C ASP A 293 21.45 11.80 -8.36
N ILE A 294 20.64 11.19 -7.50
CA ILE A 294 19.59 11.87 -6.73
C ILE A 294 20.13 12.21 -5.34
N THR A 295 20.99 11.36 -4.80
CA THR A 295 21.58 11.50 -3.47
C THR A 295 22.41 12.78 -3.37
N GLU A 296 23.27 13.07 -4.34
CA GLU A 296 24.09 14.29 -4.30
C GLU A 296 23.23 15.55 -4.35
N GLN A 297 22.19 15.57 -5.20
CA GLN A 297 21.31 16.73 -5.36
C GLN A 297 20.56 17.15 -4.08
N PHE A 298 20.24 16.20 -3.21
CA PHE A 298 19.53 16.47 -1.94
C PHE A 298 20.46 16.53 -0.71
N ALA A 299 21.76 16.24 -0.89
CA ALA A 299 22.75 16.33 0.17
C ALA A 299 23.36 17.74 0.34
N GLU A 300 23.18 18.61 -0.66
CA GLU A 300 23.52 20.05 -0.64
C GLU A 300 22.51 20.89 0.17
#